data_AF-A0A0R3LNR0-F1
#
_entry.id   AF-A0A0R3LNR0-F1
#
_cell.length_a   1.000
_cell.length_b   1.000
_cell.length_c   1.000
_cell.angle_alpha   90.00
_cell.angle_beta   90.00
_cell.angle_gamma   90.00
#
_symmetry.space_group_name_H-M   'P 1'
#
loop_
_entity.id
_entity.type
_entity.pdbx_description
1 polymer ?
#
loop_
_entity_poly.entity_id
_entity_poly.type
_entity_poly.pdbx_seq_one_letter_code
_entity_poly.pdbx_strand_id
1 'polypeptide(L)'
;MHRLCAVTCVLLPLMVAAGGATASSAVVGEETSLLYLSADDWNQQPATRKIALAADFMRVFCTSPTMSPASLADCLDRDRANGALFERAIGCASALAGR
;
A
#
# COMPACT_ATOMS: atom_id res chain seq x y z
N MET A 1 1.77 8.58 -28.30
CA MET A 1 2.11 9.83 -27.59
C MET A 1 3.12 9.49 -26.50
N HIS A 2 4.41 9.68 -26.78
CA HIS A 2 5.52 9.33 -25.89
C HIS A 2 5.74 10.49 -24.90
N ARG A 3 5.34 10.33 -23.63
CA ARG A 3 5.65 11.31 -22.58
C ARG A 3 7.07 11.05 -22.09
N LEU A 4 7.99 11.93 -22.49
CA LEU A 4 9.35 11.97 -21.97
C LEU A 4 9.32 12.20 -20.45
N CYS A 5 9.86 11.26 -19.69
CA CYS A 5 10.30 11.47 -18.32
C CYS A 5 11.46 12.47 -18.33
N ALA A 6 11.17 13.75 -18.08
CA ALA A 6 12.18 14.73 -17.76
C ALA A 6 12.63 14.51 -16.31
N VAL A 7 13.72 13.77 -16.13
CA VAL A 7 14.45 13.67 -14.87
C VAL A 7 15.30 14.92 -14.74
N THR A 8 14.72 15.99 -14.23
CA THR A 8 15.49 17.14 -13.73
C THR A 8 15.92 16.85 -12.30
N CYS A 9 17.12 16.28 -12.16
CA CYS A 9 17.89 16.27 -10.91
C CYS A 9 18.25 17.71 -10.54
N VAL A 10 17.33 18.42 -9.89
CA VAL A 10 17.67 19.65 -9.17
C VAL A 10 18.03 19.22 -7.75
N LEU A 11 19.33 19.27 -7.45
CA LEU A 11 19.86 19.20 -6.09
C LEU A 11 19.32 20.39 -5.29
N LEU A 12 18.25 20.16 -4.52
CA LEU A 12 17.75 21.15 -3.56
C LEU A 12 18.62 21.08 -2.29
N PRO A 13 19.21 22.20 -1.84
CA PRO A 13 19.99 22.23 -0.61
C PRO A 13 19.08 22.03 0.60
N LEU A 14 19.52 21.17 1.53
CA LEU A 14 18.95 21.04 2.87
C LEU A 14 18.90 22.42 3.54
N MET A 15 17.70 22.97 3.72
CA MET A 15 17.43 23.93 4.78
C MET A 15 16.57 23.26 5.83
N VAL A 16 17.20 22.94 6.96
CA VAL A 16 16.53 22.52 8.18
C VAL A 16 15.81 23.75 8.75
N ALA A 17 14.49 23.77 8.66
CA ALA A 17 13.65 24.71 9.38
C ALA A 17 12.88 23.91 10.42
N ALA A 18 13.39 23.94 11.66
CA ALA A 18 12.67 23.48 12.82
C ALA A 18 11.43 24.37 13.01
N GLY A 19 10.24 23.82 12.72
CA GLY A 19 9.00 24.56 12.78
C GLY A 19 7.78 23.66 12.63
N GLY A 20 7.41 22.97 13.71
CA GLY A 20 6.02 22.62 13.99
C GLY A 20 5.27 21.82 12.93
N ALA A 21 5.77 20.65 12.56
CA ALA A 21 4.90 19.55 12.17
C ALA A 21 5.35 18.34 12.98
N THR A 22 4.67 18.09 14.10
CA THR A 22 4.56 16.72 14.59
C THR A 22 3.89 15.94 13.46
N ALA A 23 4.70 15.44 12.53
CA ALA A 23 4.44 14.12 12.00
C ALA A 23 4.28 13.29 13.27
N SER A 24 3.04 12.99 13.64
CA SER A 24 2.80 11.81 14.42
C SER A 24 3.52 10.74 13.61
N SER A 25 4.71 10.35 14.07
CA SER A 25 5.09 8.96 14.08
C SER A 25 3.87 8.29 14.70
N ALA A 26 2.93 7.92 13.83
CA ALA A 26 1.90 6.98 14.15
C ALA A 26 2.69 5.87 14.83
N VAL A 27 2.42 5.72 16.11
CA VAL A 27 3.01 4.70 16.95
C VAL A 27 3.08 3.46 16.09
N VAL A 28 4.29 3.08 15.68
CA VAL A 28 4.61 1.87 14.93
C VAL A 28 4.40 0.74 15.93
N GLY A 29 3.15 0.55 16.33
CA GLY A 29 2.70 -0.64 17.01
C GLY A 29 2.64 -1.68 15.93
N GLU A 30 3.71 -2.48 15.82
CA GLU A 30 3.80 -3.65 14.94
C GLU A 30 3.01 -3.46 13.63
N GLU A 31 3.53 -2.59 12.76
CA GLU A 31 3.02 -2.44 11.41
C GLU A 31 3.44 -3.66 10.60
N THR A 32 2.74 -4.77 10.83
CA THR A 32 2.81 -5.98 10.03
C THR A 32 2.30 -5.63 8.65
N SER A 33 3.25 -5.20 7.81
CA SER A 33 3.02 -5.00 6.38
C SER A 33 2.32 -6.21 5.79
N LEU A 34 1.47 -5.99 4.78
CA LEU A 34 0.79 -7.04 4.01
C LEU A 34 1.75 -8.16 3.54
N LEU A 35 3.04 -7.82 3.41
CA LEU A 35 4.17 -8.71 3.11
C LEU A 35 4.39 -9.84 4.13
N TYR A 36 4.13 -9.59 5.41
CA TYR A 36 4.43 -10.52 6.51
C TYR A 36 3.18 -10.93 7.29
N LEU A 37 2.02 -10.39 6.93
CA LEU A 37 0.78 -10.67 7.62
C LEU A 37 0.26 -12.06 7.23
N SER A 38 -0.15 -12.86 8.22
CA SER A 38 -0.83 -14.13 7.95
C SER A 38 -2.29 -13.89 7.51
N ALA A 39 -2.89 -14.88 6.85
CA ALA A 39 -4.29 -14.80 6.45
C ALA A 39 -5.25 -14.75 7.67
N ASP A 40 -4.89 -15.40 8.77
CA ASP A 40 -5.67 -15.35 10.02
C ASP A 40 -5.60 -13.97 10.66
N ASP A 41 -4.41 -13.38 10.75
CA ASP A 41 -4.24 -12.02 11.30
C ASP A 41 -5.01 -11.01 10.47
N TRP A 42 -4.99 -11.15 9.13
CA TRP A 42 -5.80 -10.33 8.24
C TRP A 42 -7.28 -10.40 8.56
N ASN A 43 -7.84 -11.59 8.75
CA ASN A 43 -9.27 -11.75 9.03
C ASN A 43 -9.68 -11.09 10.35
N GLN A 44 -8.76 -11.01 11.31
CA GLN A 44 -8.99 -10.35 12.60
C GLN A 44 -8.85 -8.83 12.53
N GLN A 45 -8.26 -8.27 11.47
CA GLN A 45 -8.12 -6.83 11.32
C GLN A 45 -9.47 -6.14 11.10
N PRO A 46 -9.69 -4.96 11.71
CA PRO A 46 -10.83 -4.12 11.37
C PRO A 46 -10.70 -3.61 9.93
N ALA A 47 -11.84 -3.32 9.29
CA ALA A 47 -11.89 -2.87 7.89
C ALA A 47 -11.00 -1.65 7.61
N THR A 48 -10.95 -0.68 8.54
CA THR A 48 -10.11 0.50 8.41
C THR A 48 -8.62 0.17 8.35
N ARG A 49 -8.16 -0.83 9.12
CA ARG A 49 -6.75 -1.26 9.12
C ARG A 49 -6.42 -2.05 7.85
N LYS A 50 -7.33 -2.88 7.34
CA LYS A 50 -7.18 -3.58 6.06
C LYS A 50 -6.96 -2.61 4.89
N ILE A 51 -7.75 -1.53 4.85
CA ILE A 51 -7.62 -0.48 3.83
C ILE A 51 -6.26 0.23 3.94
N ALA A 52 -5.81 0.54 5.16
CA ALA A 52 -4.49 1.14 5.38
C ALA A 52 -3.35 0.23 4.91
N LEU A 53 -3.40 -1.06 5.25
CA LEU A 53 -2.42 -2.05 4.80
C LEU A 53 -2.40 -2.20 3.27
N ALA A 54 -3.58 -2.20 2.64
CA ALA A 54 -3.70 -2.22 1.18
C ALA A 54 -3.08 -0.96 0.56
N ALA A 55 -3.30 0.23 1.15
CA ALA A 55 -2.70 1.47 0.68
C ALA A 55 -1.17 1.44 0.76
N ASP A 56 -0.61 0.90 1.85
CA ASP A 56 0.84 0.75 2.01
C ASP A 56 1.42 -0.23 0.98
N PHE A 57 0.76 -1.36 0.75
CA PHE A 57 1.16 -2.29 -0.30
C PHE A 57 1.17 -1.62 -1.68
N MET A 58 0.11 -0.90 -2.03
CA MET A 58 0.00 -0.19 -3.30
C MET A 58 1.09 0.86 -3.49
N ARG A 59 1.47 1.54 -2.41
CA ARG A 59 2.56 2.52 -2.39
C ARG A 59 3.92 1.87 -2.68
N VAL A 60 4.18 0.69 -2.13
CA VAL A 60 5.46 -0.03 -2.32
C VAL A 60 5.53 -0.67 -3.71
N PHE A 61 4.45 -1.26 -4.19
CA PHE A 61 4.42 -2.03 -5.43
C PHE A 61 3.90 -1.26 -6.66
N CYS A 62 3.67 0.05 -6.53
CA CYS A 62 3.23 0.93 -7.61
C CYS A 62 2.07 0.36 -8.44
N THR A 63 0.99 -0.06 -7.77
CA THR A 63 -0.22 -0.57 -8.45
C THR A 63 -0.90 0.52 -9.29
N SER A 64 -1.88 0.15 -10.12
CA SER A 64 -2.59 1.10 -10.99
C SER A 64 -3.07 2.35 -10.23
N PRO A 65 -2.83 3.57 -10.75
CA PRO A 65 -3.22 4.82 -10.09
C PRO A 65 -4.74 5.04 -10.02
N THR A 66 -5.52 4.29 -10.81
CA THR A 66 -6.98 4.34 -10.79
C THR A 66 -7.59 3.35 -9.79
N MET A 67 -6.79 2.45 -9.23
CA MET A 67 -7.24 1.47 -8.24
C MET A 67 -7.33 2.13 -6.86
N SER A 68 -8.41 1.87 -6.14
CA SER A 68 -8.53 2.32 -4.76
C SER A 68 -8.00 1.25 -3.78
N PRO A 69 -7.42 1.66 -2.63
CA PRO A 69 -7.04 0.72 -1.57
C PRO A 69 -8.19 -0.13 -1.05
N ALA A 70 -9.41 0.44 -1.00
CA ALA A 70 -10.61 -0.30 -0.62
C ALA A 70 -10.92 -1.44 -1.60
N SER A 71 -10.77 -1.20 -2.92
CA SER A 71 -10.98 -2.24 -3.93
C SER A 71 -10.01 -3.41 -3.78
N LEU A 72 -8.76 -3.14 -3.42
CA LEU A 72 -7.76 -4.18 -3.14
C LEU A 72 -8.09 -4.93 -1.85
N ALA A 73 -8.42 -4.23 -0.77
CA ALA A 73 -8.83 -4.84 0.50
C ALA A 73 -10.08 -5.73 0.33
N ASP A 74 -11.08 -5.28 -0.43
CA ASP A 74 -12.28 -6.05 -0.76
C ASP A 74 -11.96 -7.30 -1.59
N CYS A 75 -10.97 -7.21 -2.48
CA CYS A 75 -10.52 -8.37 -3.24
C CYS A 75 -9.88 -9.41 -2.32
N LEU A 76 -9.00 -8.97 -1.43
CA LEU A 76 -8.35 -9.82 -0.43
C LEU A 76 -9.37 -10.45 0.54
N ASP A 77 -10.40 -9.73 0.95
CA ASP A 77 -11.45 -10.28 1.82
C ASP A 77 -12.31 -11.36 1.14
N ARG A 78 -12.51 -11.25 -0.18
CA ARG A 78 -13.26 -12.25 -0.96
C ARG A 78 -12.41 -13.44 -1.38
N ASP A 79 -11.13 -13.20 -1.67
CA ASP A 79 -10.21 -14.24 -2.07
C ASP A 79 -9.88 -15.14 -0.88
N ARG A 80 -10.50 -16.31 -0.79
CA ARG A 80 -10.21 -17.30 0.25
C ARG A 80 -9.14 -18.30 -0.17
N ALA A 81 -8.31 -17.97 -1.15
CA ALA A 81 -7.20 -18.81 -1.51
C ALA A 81 -6.30 -19.09 -0.30
N ASN A 82 -5.90 -20.36 -0.16
CA ASN A 82 -4.83 -20.74 0.76
C ASN A 82 -3.51 -20.21 0.19
N GLY A 83 -2.72 -19.52 0.99
CA GLY A 83 -1.45 -18.96 0.56
C GLY A 83 -1.05 -17.73 1.37
N ALA A 84 0.19 -17.29 1.17
CA ALA A 84 0.65 -16.05 1.78
C ALA A 84 -0.10 -14.85 1.18
N LEU A 85 -0.32 -13.86 2.05
CA LEU A 85 -1.18 -12.72 1.74
C LEU A 85 -0.59 -11.84 0.64
N PHE A 86 0.74 -11.82 0.55
CA PHE A 86 1.47 -11.12 -0.48
C PHE A 86 1.09 -11.60 -1.90
N GLU A 87 1.13 -12.91 -2.16
CA GLU A 87 0.83 -13.49 -3.47
C GLU A 87 -0.63 -13.23 -3.85
N ARG A 88 -1.53 -13.32 -2.87
CA ARG A 88 -2.94 -12.97 -3.05
C ARG A 88 -3.11 -11.49 -3.41
N ALA A 89 -2.37 -10.60 -2.76
CA ALA A 89 -2.39 -9.17 -3.09
C ALA A 89 -1.90 -8.89 -4.51
N ILE A 90 -0.85 -9.57 -4.98
CA ILE A 90 -0.38 -9.47 -6.36
C ILE A 90 -1.44 -9.97 -7.36
N GLY A 91 -2.08 -11.10 -7.05
CA GLY A 91 -3.16 -11.64 -7.88
C GLY A 91 -4.36 -10.69 -7.98
N CYS A 92 -4.81 -10.17 -6.85
CA CYS A 92 -5.88 -9.18 -6.78
C CYS A 92 -5.55 -7.89 -7.51
N ALA A 93 -4.34 -7.33 -7.30
CA ALA A 93 -3.89 -6.13 -7.99
C ALA A 93 -3.87 -6.34 -9.51
N SER A 94 -3.38 -7.50 -9.97
CA SER A 94 -3.33 -7.84 -11.40
C SER A 94 -4.74 -7.97 -11.99
N ALA A 95 -5.66 -8.65 -11.29
CA ALA A 95 -7.05 -8.82 -11.72
C ALA A 95 -7.87 -7.50 -11.72
N LEU A 96 -7.50 -6.55 -10.87
CA LEU A 96 -8.12 -5.23 -10.82
C LEU A 96 -7.52 -4.27 -11.87
N ALA A 97 -6.24 -4.42 -12.22
CA ALA A 97 -5.59 -3.59 -13.24
C ALA A 97 -5.98 -3.95 -14.69
N GLY A 98 -6.39 -5.20 -14.94
CA GLY A 98 -6.90 -5.65 -16.24
C GLY A 98 -8.38 -5.35 -16.49
N ARG A 99 -9.04 -4.67 -15.56
CA ARG A 99 -10.44 -4.25 -15.65
C ARG A 99 -10.55 -2.80 -16.09
#